data_AF-A0A7W1KAH6-F1
#
_entry.id   AF-A0A7W1KAH6-F1
#
_cell.length_a   1.000
_cell.length_b   1.000
_cell.length_c   1.000
_cell.angle_alpha   90.00
_cell.angle_beta   90.00
_cell.angle_gamma   90.00
#
_symmetry.space_group_name_H-M   'P 1'
#
loop_
_entity.id
_entity.type
_entity.pdbx_description
1 polymer ?
#
loop_
_entity_poly.entity_id
_entity_poly.type
_entity_poly.pdbx_seq_one_letter_code
_entity_poly.pdbx_strand_id
1 'polypeptide(L)'
;MQTFTGGGQCTANFIFRDGAATYIGQAAHCASTGAATSTNGCTATSQPIDTAVTVTGASRPGTMVYSSWLTMQARGESDPNACAYNDFALVRLDPADAGKVDPTVPGWGGPTGVGGAAAGANVYSYGNSSLRLGITQLSPKQGVVVQVAGGGWSRSVYTVTPGIPGDSGSGFMNGAGQAIGTLSTLALAPLPASNGVADLAKELAYMRANSAFSGVQLVNGTRPFQSNLVTAIIGG
;
A
#
# COMPACT_ATOMS: atom_id res chain seq x y z
N MET A 1 5.76 7.15 5.20
CA MET A 1 7.02 7.44 4.47
C MET A 1 6.75 7.54 2.98
N GLN A 2 7.53 8.29 2.22
CA GLN A 2 7.42 8.35 0.76
C GLN A 2 8.37 7.36 0.07
N THR A 3 7.94 6.78 -1.03
CA THR A 3 8.77 6.06 -2.00
C THR A 3 8.81 6.81 -3.31
N PHE A 4 9.96 6.78 -3.99
CA PHE A 4 10.12 7.30 -5.35
C PHE A 4 10.69 6.22 -6.26
N THR A 5 9.93 5.84 -7.29
CA THR A 5 10.30 4.81 -8.25
C THR A 5 10.12 5.38 -9.66
N GLY A 6 11.20 5.45 -10.46
CA GLY A 6 11.10 5.90 -11.85
C GLY A 6 10.46 7.28 -12.08
N GLY A 7 10.54 8.18 -11.08
CA GLY A 7 9.93 9.52 -11.12
C GLY A 7 8.53 9.62 -10.49
N GLY A 8 7.88 8.49 -10.19
CA GLY A 8 6.62 8.46 -9.45
C GLY A 8 6.83 8.60 -7.95
N GLN A 9 6.08 9.48 -7.30
CA GLN A 9 6.03 9.60 -5.83
C GLN A 9 4.82 8.84 -5.29
N CYS A 10 5.06 7.97 -4.32
CA CYS A 10 4.02 7.23 -3.60
C CYS A 10 4.24 7.27 -2.09
N THR A 11 3.26 6.78 -1.35
CA THR A 11 3.33 6.54 0.08
C THR A 11 3.53 5.05 0.31
N ALA A 12 4.51 4.69 1.14
CA ALA A 12 4.70 3.30 1.56
C ALA A 12 3.53 2.81 2.44
N ASN A 13 3.21 1.51 2.37
CA ASN A 13 2.20 0.89 3.24
C ASN A 13 2.78 0.37 4.57
N PHE A 14 3.19 -0.89 4.59
CA PHE A 14 3.56 -1.64 5.78
C PHE A 14 4.94 -2.24 5.62
N ILE A 15 5.48 -2.74 6.74
CA ILE A 15 6.75 -3.45 6.79
C ILE A 15 6.49 -4.95 6.69
N PHE A 16 7.30 -5.61 5.89
CA PHE A 16 7.28 -7.07 5.72
C PHE A 16 8.67 -7.65 5.98
N ARG A 17 8.72 -8.93 6.32
CA ARG A 17 9.97 -9.67 6.51
C ARG A 17 9.91 -11.05 5.86
N ASP A 18 11.08 -11.50 5.42
CA ASP A 18 11.35 -12.88 5.02
C ASP A 18 12.77 -13.22 5.46
N GLY A 19 12.89 -14.09 6.46
CA GLY A 19 14.15 -14.31 7.17
C GLY A 19 14.75 -13.00 7.71
N ALA A 20 16.00 -12.71 7.32
CA ALA A 20 16.71 -11.48 7.71
C ALA A 20 16.38 -10.27 6.82
N ALA A 21 15.69 -10.47 5.71
CA ALA A 21 15.37 -9.37 4.80
C ALA A 21 14.18 -8.56 5.33
N THR A 22 14.32 -7.23 5.29
CA THR A 22 13.24 -6.29 5.61
C THR A 22 12.78 -5.62 4.34
N TYR A 23 11.46 -5.57 4.15
CA TYR A 23 10.82 -4.96 3.00
C TYR A 23 9.84 -3.89 3.46
N ILE A 24 9.66 -2.89 2.61
CA ILE A 24 8.59 -1.92 2.71
C ILE A 24 7.71 -2.08 1.48
N GLY A 25 6.39 -2.18 1.69
CA GLY A 25 5.47 -2.30 0.57
C GLY A 25 5.09 -0.95 -0.03
N GLN A 26 4.77 -0.96 -1.32
CA GLN A 26 4.17 0.15 -2.06
C GLN A 26 3.11 -0.40 -3.03
N ALA A 27 2.38 0.48 -3.72
CA ALA A 27 1.55 0.03 -4.84
C ALA A 27 2.42 -0.32 -6.06
N ALA A 28 2.03 -1.31 -6.86
CA ALA A 28 2.78 -1.72 -8.05
C ALA A 28 2.77 -0.61 -9.12
N HIS A 29 1.65 0.11 -9.27
CA HIS A 29 1.54 1.23 -10.22
C HIS A 29 2.48 2.39 -9.90
N CYS A 30 3.05 2.46 -8.70
CA CYS A 30 4.08 3.45 -8.36
C CYS A 30 5.33 3.30 -9.21
N ALA A 31 5.54 2.11 -9.80
CA ALA A 31 6.60 1.82 -10.74
C ALA A 31 6.10 1.86 -12.21
N SER A 32 4.87 2.31 -12.48
CA SER A 32 4.34 2.33 -13.84
C SER A 32 5.13 3.31 -14.72
N THR A 33 5.33 2.91 -15.98
CA THR A 33 5.90 3.77 -17.04
C THR A 33 4.84 4.19 -18.06
N GLY A 34 3.59 3.80 -17.86
CA GLY A 34 2.45 4.08 -18.72
C GLY A 34 1.76 5.40 -18.40
N ALA A 35 0.61 5.62 -19.04
CA ALA A 35 -0.24 6.77 -18.72
C ALA A 35 -0.87 6.59 -17.34
N ALA A 36 -1.29 7.69 -16.70
CA ALA A 36 -1.99 7.64 -15.40
C ALA A 36 -3.30 6.83 -15.44
N THR A 37 -3.86 6.61 -16.64
CA THR A 37 -5.06 5.79 -16.87
C THR A 37 -4.75 4.31 -17.09
N SER A 38 -3.47 3.92 -17.16
CA SER A 38 -3.03 2.53 -17.30
C SER A 38 -3.11 1.80 -15.95
N THR A 39 -4.31 1.38 -15.56
CA THR A 39 -4.57 0.77 -14.24
C THR A 39 -4.69 -0.75 -14.26
N ASN A 40 -4.64 -1.39 -15.43
CA ASN A 40 -4.72 -2.85 -15.54
C ASN A 40 -3.32 -3.46 -15.42
N GLY A 41 -3.06 -4.17 -14.32
CA GLY A 41 -1.74 -4.72 -14.03
C GLY A 41 -1.27 -5.82 -15.00
N CYS A 42 -2.18 -6.43 -15.76
CA CYS A 42 -1.83 -7.44 -16.77
C CYS A 42 -1.39 -6.84 -18.10
N THR A 43 -1.61 -5.53 -18.34
CA THR A 43 -1.26 -4.88 -19.62
C THR A 43 -0.48 -3.58 -19.46
N ALA A 44 -0.54 -2.93 -18.29
CA ALA A 44 0.17 -1.70 -18.02
C ALA A 44 1.68 -1.94 -17.91
N THR A 45 2.46 -1.01 -18.48
CA THR A 45 3.92 -1.09 -18.44
C THR A 45 4.44 -0.65 -17.07
N SER A 46 5.54 -1.27 -16.64
CA SER A 46 6.20 -1.04 -15.35
C SER A 46 7.71 -0.99 -15.52
N GLN A 47 8.40 -0.28 -14.63
CA GLN A 47 9.83 -0.45 -14.40
C GLN A 47 10.13 -1.91 -14.06
N PRO A 48 11.29 -2.45 -14.44
CA PRO A 48 11.66 -3.84 -14.18
C PRO A 48 11.91 -4.11 -12.69
N ILE A 49 11.95 -5.39 -12.31
CA ILE A 49 12.55 -5.81 -11.04
C ILE A 49 14.00 -5.29 -10.97
N ASP A 50 14.51 -5.12 -9.75
CA ASP A 50 15.81 -4.54 -9.43
C ASP A 50 15.91 -3.02 -9.65
N THR A 51 14.79 -2.36 -9.95
CA THR A 51 14.72 -0.90 -9.98
C THR A 51 15.00 -0.32 -8.59
N ALA A 52 15.93 0.64 -8.52
CA ALA A 52 16.23 1.38 -7.31
C ALA A 52 15.03 2.25 -6.89
N VAL A 53 14.70 2.23 -5.60
CA VAL A 53 13.60 3.00 -5.01
C VAL A 53 14.16 3.89 -3.91
N THR A 54 13.99 5.21 -4.06
CA THR A 54 14.33 6.13 -2.97
C THR A 54 13.26 6.02 -1.90
N VAL A 55 13.66 5.71 -0.67
CA VAL A 55 12.76 5.67 0.50
C VAL A 55 13.14 6.82 1.41
N THR A 56 12.19 7.72 1.67
CA THR A 56 12.46 8.89 2.54
C THR A 56 12.82 8.42 3.95
N GLY A 57 13.92 8.92 4.49
CA GLY A 57 14.45 8.52 5.81
C GLY A 57 15.46 7.35 5.77
N ALA A 58 15.58 6.66 4.64
CA ALA A 58 16.64 5.67 4.44
C ALA A 58 17.96 6.35 4.04
N SER A 59 19.09 5.74 4.41
CA SER A 59 20.43 6.21 4.03
C SER A 59 20.85 5.74 2.63
N ARG A 60 20.22 4.68 2.12
CA ARG A 60 20.44 4.16 0.75
C ARG A 60 19.11 3.87 0.07
N PRO A 61 19.08 3.87 -1.28
CA PRO A 61 17.93 3.37 -2.01
C PRO A 61 17.64 1.91 -1.63
N GLY A 62 16.36 1.57 -1.54
CA GLY A 62 15.92 0.18 -1.58
C GLY A 62 15.88 -0.34 -3.01
N THR A 63 15.50 -1.59 -3.16
CA THR A 63 15.38 -2.26 -4.46
C THR A 63 13.99 -2.86 -4.60
N MET A 64 13.27 -2.56 -5.69
CA MET A 64 12.00 -3.22 -5.99
C MET A 64 12.27 -4.66 -6.39
N VAL A 65 11.90 -5.61 -5.53
CA VAL A 65 12.20 -7.04 -5.70
C VAL A 65 10.96 -7.86 -6.05
N TYR A 66 9.77 -7.28 -5.90
CA TYR A 66 8.51 -7.89 -6.29
C TYR A 66 7.56 -6.82 -6.85
N SER A 67 6.82 -7.19 -7.90
CA SER A 67 5.71 -6.41 -8.46
C SER A 67 4.63 -7.39 -8.91
N SER A 68 3.39 -7.20 -8.43
CA SER A 68 2.23 -7.99 -8.83
C SER A 68 1.99 -7.88 -10.34
N TRP A 69 2.16 -6.70 -10.92
CA TRP A 69 1.95 -6.46 -12.35
C TRP A 69 2.93 -7.27 -13.20
N LEU A 70 4.23 -7.18 -12.90
CA LEU A 70 5.25 -7.97 -13.61
C LEU A 70 5.04 -9.48 -13.42
N THR A 71 4.62 -9.90 -12.22
CA THR A 71 4.33 -11.31 -11.94
C THR A 71 3.13 -11.79 -12.75
N MET A 72 2.02 -11.02 -12.77
CA MET A 72 0.83 -11.32 -13.55
C MET A 72 1.16 -11.42 -15.05
N GLN A 73 1.93 -10.48 -15.58
CA GLN A 73 2.35 -10.45 -16.99
C GLN A 73 3.22 -11.66 -17.35
N ALA A 74 4.23 -11.98 -16.54
CA ALA A 74 5.10 -13.13 -16.77
C ALA A 74 4.34 -14.46 -16.75
N ARG A 75 3.20 -14.51 -16.04
CA ARG A 75 2.36 -15.70 -15.90
C ARG A 75 1.23 -15.78 -16.91
N GLY A 76 1.01 -14.73 -17.71
CA GLY A 76 -0.17 -14.64 -18.58
C GLY A 76 -1.47 -14.66 -17.77
N GLU A 77 -1.50 -13.96 -16.63
CA GLU A 77 -2.70 -13.85 -15.79
C GLU A 77 -3.90 -13.37 -16.62
N SER A 78 -5.05 -14.03 -16.40
CA SER A 78 -6.28 -13.75 -17.15
C SER A 78 -7.50 -13.56 -16.24
N ASP A 79 -7.38 -13.74 -14.92
CA ASP A 79 -8.44 -13.37 -13.99
C ASP A 79 -8.67 -11.86 -14.03
N PRO A 80 -9.87 -11.40 -14.43
CA PRO A 80 -10.13 -9.97 -14.63
C PRO A 80 -10.04 -9.18 -13.32
N ASN A 81 -10.29 -9.80 -12.16
CA ASN A 81 -10.21 -9.10 -10.89
C ASN A 81 -8.77 -8.96 -10.41
N ALA A 82 -7.94 -9.99 -10.56
CA ALA A 82 -6.51 -9.89 -10.29
C ALA A 82 -5.89 -8.81 -11.18
N CYS A 83 -6.15 -8.84 -12.50
CA CYS A 83 -5.66 -7.84 -13.43
C CYS A 83 -6.11 -6.41 -13.09
N ALA A 84 -7.34 -6.23 -12.61
CA ALA A 84 -7.88 -4.91 -12.30
C ALA A 84 -7.45 -4.34 -10.94
N TYR A 85 -7.11 -5.20 -9.97
CA TYR A 85 -7.03 -4.79 -8.56
C TYR A 85 -5.79 -5.28 -7.81
N ASN A 86 -4.99 -6.20 -8.34
CA ASN A 86 -3.75 -6.64 -7.67
C ASN A 86 -2.62 -5.63 -7.94
N ASP A 87 -2.32 -4.79 -6.96
CA ASP A 87 -1.49 -3.61 -7.15
C ASP A 87 -0.42 -3.50 -6.06
N PHE A 88 0.29 -4.61 -5.80
CA PHE A 88 1.25 -4.73 -4.72
C PHE A 88 2.69 -4.88 -5.21
N ALA A 89 3.62 -4.17 -4.59
CA ALA A 89 5.05 -4.33 -4.81
C ALA A 89 5.83 -4.33 -3.48
N LEU A 90 6.95 -5.06 -3.45
CA LEU A 90 7.90 -5.04 -2.34
C LEU A 90 9.19 -4.35 -2.73
N VAL A 91 9.62 -3.45 -1.85
CA VAL A 91 10.93 -2.82 -1.90
C VAL A 91 11.76 -3.40 -0.78
N ARG A 92 12.83 -4.12 -1.11
CA ARG A 92 13.83 -4.57 -0.15
C ARG A 92 14.63 -3.36 0.33
N LEU A 93 14.68 -3.15 1.63
CA LEU A 93 15.50 -2.09 2.23
C LEU A 93 16.97 -2.53 2.30
N ASP A 94 17.88 -1.56 2.19
CA ASP A 94 19.30 -1.81 2.44
C ASP A 94 19.50 -2.30 3.89
N PRO A 95 20.32 -3.34 4.12
CA PRO A 95 20.53 -3.88 5.47
C PRO A 95 21.00 -2.84 6.50
N ALA A 96 21.70 -1.78 6.08
CA ALA A 96 22.13 -0.73 7.01
C ALA A 96 20.99 0.15 7.54
N ASP A 97 19.82 0.12 6.89
CA ASP A 97 18.63 0.83 7.34
C ASP A 97 17.64 -0.08 8.08
N ALA A 98 17.83 -1.41 8.06
CA ALA A 98 16.92 -2.36 8.70
C ALA A 98 16.72 -2.11 10.20
N GLY A 99 17.77 -1.67 10.91
CA GLY A 99 17.70 -1.33 12.35
C GLY A 99 16.95 -0.04 12.68
N LYS A 100 16.62 0.78 11.68
CA LYS A 100 15.89 2.05 11.84
C LYS A 100 14.39 1.92 11.58
N VAL A 101 13.95 0.74 11.14
CA VAL A 101 12.57 0.51 10.70
C VAL A 101 11.65 0.37 11.90
N ASP A 102 10.65 1.25 11.99
CA ASP A 102 9.49 1.10 12.88
C ASP A 102 8.28 0.65 12.03
N PRO A 103 7.72 -0.55 12.28
CA PRO A 103 6.52 -1.02 11.58
C PRO A 103 5.23 -0.28 11.99
N THR A 104 5.33 0.62 12.97
CA THR A 104 4.20 1.40 13.49
C THR A 104 3.66 2.38 12.45
N VAL A 105 2.35 2.35 12.18
CA VAL A 105 1.71 3.38 11.36
C VAL A 105 1.65 4.69 12.15
N PRO A 106 2.18 5.82 11.62
CA PRO A 106 2.24 7.07 12.37
C PRO A 106 0.84 7.57 12.77
N GLY A 107 0.74 8.10 13.98
CA GLY A 107 -0.53 8.49 14.61
C GLY A 107 -1.43 7.33 15.03
N TRP A 108 -1.48 6.22 14.29
CA TRP A 108 -2.45 5.14 14.51
C TRP A 108 -1.97 3.98 15.37
N GLY A 109 -0.66 3.71 15.44
CA GLY A 109 -0.21 2.43 15.98
C GLY A 109 -0.37 1.29 14.95
N GLY A 110 -0.20 0.04 15.38
CA GLY A 110 -0.39 -1.12 14.50
C GLY A 110 0.58 -1.17 13.30
N PRO A 111 0.40 -2.09 12.34
CA PRO A 111 -0.73 -3.00 12.22
C PRO A 111 -0.67 -4.15 13.25
N THR A 112 -1.81 -4.79 13.52
CA THR A 112 -1.93 -5.92 14.46
C THR A 112 -1.91 -7.29 13.77
N GLY A 113 -1.89 -7.29 12.43
CA GLY A 113 -1.90 -8.46 11.57
C GLY A 113 -2.55 -8.13 10.23
N VAL A 114 -2.75 -9.13 9.38
CA VAL A 114 -3.54 -8.99 8.14
C VAL A 114 -5.00 -9.29 8.46
N GLY A 115 -5.93 -8.52 7.89
CA GLY A 115 -7.36 -8.70 8.11
C GLY A 115 -8.19 -8.29 6.90
N GLY A 116 -9.51 -8.18 7.11
CA GLY A 116 -10.46 -7.70 6.11
C GLY A 116 -11.37 -6.61 6.65
N ALA A 117 -12.15 -6.02 5.77
CA ALA A 117 -13.19 -5.06 6.11
C ALA A 117 -14.40 -5.24 5.17
N ALA A 118 -15.60 -5.28 5.74
CA ALA A 118 -16.85 -5.29 5.00
C ALA A 118 -17.34 -3.85 4.76
N ALA A 119 -18.34 -3.68 3.88
CA ALA A 119 -19.03 -2.40 3.74
C ALA A 119 -19.60 -1.93 5.09
N GLY A 120 -19.50 -0.63 5.36
CA GLY A 120 -19.83 -0.01 6.65
C GLY A 120 -18.72 -0.04 7.69
N ALA A 121 -17.63 -0.78 7.47
CA ALA A 121 -16.51 -0.83 8.42
C ALA A 121 -15.69 0.46 8.40
N ASN A 122 -15.28 0.92 9.59
CA ASN A 122 -14.32 2.02 9.72
C ASN A 122 -12.94 1.63 9.20
N VAL A 123 -12.26 2.57 8.56
CA VAL A 123 -10.91 2.42 8.04
C VAL A 123 -10.00 3.56 8.46
N TYR A 124 -8.71 3.24 8.56
CA TYR A 124 -7.65 4.10 9.05
C TYR A 124 -6.46 4.02 8.09
N SER A 125 -5.88 5.15 7.72
CA SER A 125 -4.75 5.20 6.80
C SER A 125 -3.81 6.35 7.12
N TYR A 126 -2.61 6.31 6.57
CA TYR A 126 -1.66 7.40 6.63
C TYR A 126 -1.16 7.71 5.22
N GLY A 127 -1.48 8.90 4.72
CA GLY A 127 -1.04 9.40 3.41
C GLY A 127 0.11 10.41 3.54
N ASN A 128 1.13 10.30 2.70
CA ASN A 128 2.30 11.18 2.74
C ASN A 128 2.58 11.84 1.37
N SER A 129 1.54 12.23 0.64
CA SER A 129 1.68 13.01 -0.60
C SER A 129 2.48 14.30 -0.39
N SER A 130 3.42 14.59 -1.30
CA SER A 130 4.15 15.87 -1.34
C SER A 130 3.25 17.07 -1.59
N LEU A 131 2.06 16.85 -2.19
CA LEU A 131 1.06 17.89 -2.45
C LEU A 131 0.42 18.43 -1.16
N ARG A 132 0.63 17.76 -0.02
CA ARG A 132 0.19 18.25 1.31
C ARG A 132 1.12 19.31 1.90
N LEU A 133 2.15 19.74 1.18
CA LEU A 133 3.08 20.81 1.56
C LEU A 133 3.75 20.61 2.94
N GLY A 134 3.94 19.35 3.34
CA GLY A 134 4.54 18.99 4.62
C GLY A 134 3.60 19.12 5.84
N ILE A 135 2.31 19.38 5.64
CA ILE A 135 1.32 19.48 6.73
C ILE A 135 0.96 18.07 7.22
N THR A 136 1.67 17.59 8.25
CA THR A 136 1.53 16.22 8.79
C THR A 136 0.16 15.97 9.43
N GLN A 137 -0.55 17.00 9.90
CA GLN A 137 -1.90 16.88 10.45
C GLN A 137 -2.93 16.40 9.43
N LEU A 138 -2.61 16.49 8.12
CA LEU A 138 -3.46 16.00 7.03
C LEU A 138 -3.12 14.56 6.60
N SER A 139 -2.11 13.94 7.21
CA SER A 139 -1.64 12.61 6.85
C SER A 139 -2.49 11.49 7.45
N PRO A 140 -2.89 11.53 8.75
CA PRO A 140 -3.86 10.58 9.29
C PRO A 140 -5.21 10.71 8.59
N LYS A 141 -5.73 9.58 8.11
CA LYS A 141 -7.01 9.47 7.42
C LYS A 141 -7.90 8.52 8.18
N GLN A 142 -9.14 8.93 8.40
CA GLN A 142 -10.23 8.07 8.86
C GLN A 142 -11.34 8.07 7.83
N GLY A 143 -11.99 6.93 7.67
CA GLY A 143 -13.04 6.75 6.68
C GLY A 143 -13.90 5.53 6.93
N VAL A 144 -14.66 5.17 5.89
CA VAL A 144 -15.54 4.00 5.87
C VAL A 144 -15.39 3.25 4.55
N VAL A 145 -15.48 1.92 4.59
CA VAL A 145 -15.70 1.11 3.39
C VAL A 145 -17.13 1.31 2.91
N VAL A 146 -17.31 1.79 1.69
CA VAL A 146 -18.64 1.95 1.10
C VAL A 146 -19.04 0.79 0.20
N GLN A 147 -18.06 0.08 -0.37
CA GLN A 147 -18.33 -1.06 -1.24
C GLN A 147 -17.15 -2.04 -1.22
N VAL A 148 -17.46 -3.33 -1.35
CA VAL A 148 -16.49 -4.37 -1.70
C VAL A 148 -16.75 -4.76 -3.15
N ALA A 149 -15.68 -4.81 -3.96
CA ALA A 149 -15.75 -5.01 -5.40
C ALA A 149 -14.79 -6.11 -5.87
N GLY A 150 -14.96 -6.54 -7.12
CA GLY A 150 -14.02 -7.46 -7.79
C GLY A 150 -13.84 -8.79 -7.07
N GLY A 151 -14.91 -9.43 -6.59
CA GLY A 151 -14.79 -10.69 -5.85
C GLY A 151 -13.96 -10.57 -4.56
N GLY A 152 -13.98 -9.38 -3.94
CA GLY A 152 -13.23 -9.07 -2.73
C GLY A 152 -11.79 -8.60 -2.96
N TRP A 153 -11.37 -8.41 -4.21
CA TRP A 153 -10.04 -7.87 -4.53
C TRP A 153 -9.88 -6.38 -4.24
N SER A 154 -11.00 -5.64 -4.14
CA SER A 154 -10.96 -4.21 -3.91
C SER A 154 -12.06 -3.76 -2.96
N ARG A 155 -11.78 -2.66 -2.26
CA ARG A 155 -12.71 -1.92 -1.42
C ARG A 155 -12.74 -0.47 -1.85
N SER A 156 -13.92 0.07 -2.11
CA SER A 156 -14.09 1.51 -2.25
C SER A 156 -14.25 2.11 -0.85
N VAL A 157 -13.46 3.14 -0.55
CA VAL A 157 -13.49 3.84 0.73
C VAL A 157 -13.74 5.34 0.53
N TYR A 158 -14.47 5.96 1.45
CA TYR A 158 -14.48 7.40 1.61
C TYR A 158 -13.73 7.77 2.88
N THR A 159 -12.81 8.72 2.78
CA THR A 159 -12.06 9.28 3.90
C THR A 159 -12.40 10.74 4.08
N VAL A 160 -12.34 11.25 5.31
CA VAL A 160 -12.67 12.66 5.63
C VAL A 160 -11.84 13.62 4.77
N THR A 161 -10.55 13.29 4.57
CA THR A 161 -9.74 13.90 3.52
C THR A 161 -9.45 12.86 2.46
N PRO A 162 -9.93 13.03 1.21
CA PRO A 162 -9.71 12.03 0.17
C PRO A 162 -8.22 11.80 -0.09
N GLY A 163 -7.88 10.62 -0.62
CA GLY A 163 -6.56 10.37 -1.19
C GLY A 163 -6.30 11.33 -2.36
N ILE A 164 -5.08 11.83 -2.47
CA ILE A 164 -4.62 12.68 -3.58
C ILE A 164 -3.40 12.04 -4.25
N PRO A 165 -3.00 12.47 -5.46
CA PRO A 165 -1.77 11.98 -6.07
C PRO A 165 -0.59 12.04 -5.09
N GLY A 166 0.17 10.95 -5.00
CA GLY A 166 1.22 10.78 -3.98
C GLY A 166 0.80 10.02 -2.71
N ASP A 167 -0.50 9.91 -2.42
CA ASP A 167 -1.00 9.02 -1.37
C ASP A 167 -1.09 7.56 -1.87
N SER A 168 -0.98 7.31 -3.18
CA SER A 168 -0.91 5.98 -3.78
C SER A 168 0.04 5.06 -3.00
N GLY A 169 -0.37 3.82 -2.76
CA GLY A 169 0.36 2.85 -1.96
C GLY A 169 0.12 2.94 -0.45
N SER A 170 -0.55 3.97 0.07
CA SER A 170 -0.84 4.09 1.51
C SER A 170 -1.52 2.83 2.06
N GLY A 171 -1.06 2.37 3.23
CA GLY A 171 -1.67 1.26 3.93
C GLY A 171 -3.02 1.64 4.53
N PHE A 172 -3.99 0.73 4.46
CA PHE A 172 -5.28 0.86 5.14
C PHE A 172 -5.42 -0.22 6.21
N MET A 173 -5.96 0.16 7.36
CA MET A 173 -6.28 -0.73 8.48
C MET A 173 -7.77 -0.68 8.83
N ASN A 174 -8.31 -1.76 9.39
CA ASN A 174 -9.67 -1.79 9.95
C ASN A 174 -9.70 -1.31 11.42
N GLY A 175 -10.89 -1.31 12.04
CA GLY A 175 -11.08 -0.92 13.45
C GLY A 175 -10.37 -1.77 14.51
N ALA A 176 -9.78 -2.91 14.13
CA ALA A 176 -8.93 -3.72 14.99
C ALA A 176 -7.42 -3.47 14.75
N GLY A 177 -7.08 -2.50 13.90
CA GLY A 177 -5.69 -2.22 13.50
C GLY A 177 -5.10 -3.24 12.55
N GLN A 178 -5.91 -4.13 11.96
CA GLN A 178 -5.40 -5.12 11.01
C GLN A 178 -5.24 -4.46 9.63
N ALA A 179 -4.11 -4.71 8.98
CA ALA A 179 -3.84 -4.29 7.62
C ALA A 179 -4.82 -4.96 6.65
N ILE A 180 -5.60 -4.15 5.92
CA ILE A 180 -6.64 -4.61 5.00
C ILE A 180 -6.28 -4.39 3.54
N GLY A 181 -5.33 -3.49 3.24
CA GLY A 181 -5.09 -3.13 1.86
C GLY A 181 -4.15 -1.98 1.60
N THR A 182 -3.95 -1.72 0.31
CA THR A 182 -3.10 -0.66 -0.23
C THR A 182 -3.92 0.27 -1.10
N LEU A 183 -3.65 1.59 -1.03
CA LEU A 183 -4.35 2.56 -1.89
C LEU A 183 -3.91 2.38 -3.35
N SER A 184 -4.80 1.87 -4.20
CA SER A 184 -4.52 1.54 -5.59
C SER A 184 -5.03 2.59 -6.58
N THR A 185 -6.25 3.13 -6.38
CA THR A 185 -6.84 4.07 -7.33
C THR A 185 -7.55 5.24 -6.66
N LEU A 186 -7.57 6.38 -7.36
CA LEU A 186 -8.58 7.43 -7.17
C LEU A 186 -9.78 7.02 -8.03
N ALA A 187 -10.85 6.51 -7.43
CA ALA A 187 -11.97 5.99 -8.20
C ALA A 187 -12.78 7.15 -8.79
N LEU A 188 -12.89 7.18 -10.11
CA LEU A 188 -13.70 8.16 -10.86
C LEU A 188 -15.15 7.69 -11.05
N ALA A 189 -15.39 6.38 -11.05
CA ALA A 189 -16.72 5.77 -11.16
C ALA A 189 -16.74 4.38 -10.47
N PRO A 190 -17.90 3.88 -10.00
CA PRO A 190 -19.22 4.54 -9.94
C PRO A 190 -19.39 5.47 -8.73
N LEU A 191 -18.37 5.56 -7.87
CA LEU A 191 -18.39 6.35 -6.63
C LEU A 191 -17.33 7.47 -6.72
N PRO A 192 -17.70 8.66 -7.24
CA PRO A 192 -16.78 9.79 -7.38
C PRO A 192 -16.14 10.16 -6.05
N ALA A 193 -14.87 10.54 -6.08
CA ALA A 193 -14.06 10.89 -4.90
C ALA A 193 -13.82 9.74 -3.90
N SER A 194 -14.26 8.52 -4.20
CA SER A 194 -13.85 7.35 -3.43
C SER A 194 -12.45 6.90 -3.83
N ASN A 195 -11.85 6.11 -2.96
CA ASN A 195 -10.54 5.54 -3.16
C ASN A 195 -10.65 4.02 -3.26
N GLY A 196 -10.01 3.44 -4.27
CA GLY A 196 -9.90 1.98 -4.41
C GLY A 196 -8.74 1.46 -3.56
N VAL A 197 -9.03 0.52 -2.67
CA VAL A 197 -8.07 -0.14 -1.79
C VAL A 197 -8.01 -1.61 -2.16
N ALA A 198 -6.87 -2.05 -2.69
CA ALA A 198 -6.63 -3.44 -3.03
C ALA A 198 -6.56 -4.31 -1.77
N ASP A 199 -7.01 -5.56 -1.84
CA ASP A 199 -7.08 -6.46 -0.68
C ASP A 199 -5.73 -7.11 -0.37
N LEU A 200 -5.10 -6.71 0.75
CA LEU A 200 -3.76 -7.16 1.10
C LEU A 200 -3.68 -8.68 1.31
N ALA A 201 -4.74 -9.31 1.82
CA ALA A 201 -4.74 -10.76 2.04
C ALA A 201 -4.64 -11.51 0.70
N LYS A 202 -5.40 -11.08 -0.31
CA LYS A 202 -5.34 -11.61 -1.68
C LYS A 202 -4.03 -11.27 -2.38
N GLU A 203 -3.51 -10.04 -2.23
CA GLU A 203 -2.22 -9.64 -2.78
C GLU A 203 -1.08 -10.53 -2.25
N LEU A 204 -1.02 -10.74 -0.93
CA LEU A 204 -0.02 -11.61 -0.30
C LEU A 204 -0.21 -13.07 -0.69
N ALA A 205 -1.46 -13.55 -0.77
CA ALA A 205 -1.73 -14.91 -1.23
C ALA A 205 -1.26 -15.13 -2.67
N TYR A 206 -1.53 -14.16 -3.56
CA TYR A 206 -1.08 -14.19 -4.95
C TYR A 206 0.44 -14.21 -5.07
N MET A 207 1.11 -13.31 -4.35
CA MET A 207 2.57 -13.24 -4.30
C MET A 207 3.17 -14.57 -3.85
N ARG A 208 2.70 -15.13 -2.72
CA ARG A 208 3.23 -16.38 -2.16
C ARG A 208 3.01 -17.57 -3.07
N ALA A 209 1.90 -17.59 -3.81
CA ALA A 209 1.59 -18.68 -4.74
C ALA A 209 2.35 -18.59 -6.07
N ASN A 210 2.78 -17.38 -6.49
CA ASN A 210 3.30 -17.14 -7.84
C ASN A 210 4.72 -16.56 -7.89
N SER A 211 5.44 -16.54 -6.76
CA SER A 211 6.82 -16.02 -6.71
C SER A 211 7.67 -16.74 -5.68
N ALA A 212 8.97 -16.41 -5.62
CA ALA A 212 9.88 -16.93 -4.61
C ALA A 212 9.60 -16.40 -3.18
N PHE A 213 8.71 -15.40 -3.03
CA PHE A 213 8.40 -14.73 -1.77
C PHE A 213 7.34 -15.47 -0.93
N SER A 214 7.39 -16.80 -0.89
CA SER A 214 6.43 -17.64 -0.17
C SER A 214 6.49 -17.45 1.35
N GLY A 215 7.65 -17.03 1.87
CA GLY A 215 7.90 -16.80 3.30
C GLY A 215 7.58 -15.40 3.81
N VAL A 216 7.23 -14.45 2.93
CA VAL A 216 7.02 -13.05 3.33
C VAL A 216 5.84 -12.93 4.30
N GLN A 217 6.07 -12.24 5.42
CA GLN A 217 5.07 -11.95 6.46
C GLN A 217 5.00 -10.45 6.76
N LEU A 218 3.78 -9.97 7.07
CA LEU A 218 3.57 -8.64 7.63
C LEU A 218 4.21 -8.56 9.02
N VAL A 219 4.91 -7.46 9.31
CA VAL A 219 5.44 -7.17 10.64
C VAL A 219 4.42 -6.34 11.42
N ASN A 220 4.05 -6.80 12.62
CA ASN A 220 3.17 -6.05 13.50
C ASN A 220 3.85 -4.77 14.02
N GLY A 221 3.04 -3.72 14.22
CA GLY A 221 3.44 -2.47 14.84
C GLY A 221 3.97 -2.68 16.26
N THR A 222 4.86 -1.80 16.70
CA THR A 222 5.42 -1.82 18.06
C THR A 222 4.57 -1.03 19.05
N ARG A 223 3.69 -0.15 18.56
CA ARG A 223 2.72 0.60 19.37
C ARG A 223 1.30 0.05 19.18
N PRO A 224 0.49 -0.05 20.24
CA PRO A 224 -0.90 -0.48 20.13
C PRO A 224 -1.69 0.37 19.15
N PHE A 225 -2.60 -0.26 18.41
CA PHE A 225 -3.51 0.47 17.53
C PHE A 225 -4.48 1.33 18.34
N GLN A 226 -4.72 2.56 17.87
CA GLN A 226 -5.74 3.45 18.37
C GLN A 226 -6.61 3.97 17.23
N SER A 227 -7.91 4.16 17.48
CA SER A 227 -8.89 4.59 16.47
C SER A 227 -9.26 6.07 16.57
N ASN A 228 -8.66 6.81 17.51
CA ASN A 228 -8.99 8.20 17.76
C ASN A 228 -8.22 9.13 16.81
N LEU A 229 -8.94 9.78 15.88
CA LEU A 229 -8.34 10.65 14.87
C LEU A 229 -7.62 11.86 15.47
N VAL A 230 -8.15 12.47 16.54
CA VAL A 230 -7.49 13.62 17.19
C VAL A 230 -6.14 13.21 17.76
N THR A 231 -6.08 12.05 18.40
CA THR A 231 -4.83 11.52 18.95
C THR A 231 -3.86 11.13 17.84
N ALA A 232 -4.36 10.61 16.71
CA ALA A 232 -3.53 10.33 15.55
C ALA A 232 -2.95 11.58 14.89
N ILE A 233 -3.69 12.69 14.88
CA ILE A 233 -3.22 13.99 14.36
C ILE A 233 -2.18 14.61 15.29
N ILE A 234 -2.36 14.50 16.61
CA ILE A 234 -1.44 15.10 17.61
C ILE A 234 -0.18 14.24 17.79
N GLY A 235 -0.29 12.92 17.71
CA GLY A 235 0.81 11.98 17.88
C GLY A 235 1.57 11.61 16.60
N GLY A 236 1.20 12.23 15.47
CA GLY A 236 1.83 12.06 14.15
C GLY A 236 3.00 13.01 13.91
#